data_AF-G3Y3M9-F1
#
_entry.id   AF-G3Y3M9-F1
#
_cell.length_a   1.000
_cell.length_b   1.000
_cell.length_c   1.000
_cell.angle_alpha   90.00
_cell.angle_beta   90.00
_cell.angle_gamma   90.00
#
_symmetry.space_group_name_H-M   'P 1'
#
loop_
_entity.id
_entity.type
_entity.pdbx_description
1 polymer ?
#
loop_
_entity_poly.entity_id
_entity_poly.type
_entity_poly.pdbx_seq_one_letter_code
_entity_poly.pdbx_strand_id
1 'polypeptide(L)'
;MLHAELFFNLTNYTLCGLSEGETGWIGTPDVMRIVVSTPYLINQVLALSALHLSVARPGNREWYRRHAAHLQTHALEIYNQRRLEFDQESSVPLFLFSCILGMHTLCDVLVHREDTSFDRFLERFVHCLKLQLGIRVVISSTTWQSLQESILKKPLQDGAILFNWDTNLGPECARLLRLIEGAKLGDAITSTYRSAVQALQKSMNAAMRGSLKNISGVTGWPVIVSPEYAEHLAMQRPEALVILAHYAVILHWHRHFWLFGDGGRFLIESINRYLGPSWAEWLEWPNRSLSEPSQLGEIS
;
A
#
# COMPACT_ATOMS: atom_id res chain seq x y z
N MET A 1 2.13 -11.19 28.41
CA MET A 1 0.77 -10.64 28.22
C MET A 1 0.62 -9.89 26.91
N LEU A 2 1.49 -8.91 26.57
CA LEU A 2 1.35 -8.12 25.34
C LEU A 2 1.30 -8.94 24.04
N HIS A 3 2.23 -9.88 23.80
CA HIS A 3 2.19 -10.68 22.55
C HIS A 3 0.89 -11.48 22.39
N ALA A 4 0.28 -11.95 23.50
CA ALA A 4 -1.00 -12.64 23.45
C ALA A 4 -2.15 -11.69 23.12
N GLU A 5 -2.15 -10.47 23.67
CA GLU A 5 -3.10 -9.41 23.29
C GLU A 5 -2.96 -9.04 21.81
N LEU A 6 -1.73 -8.83 21.33
CA LEU A 6 -1.45 -8.50 19.93
C LEU A 6 -1.88 -9.64 19.00
N PHE A 7 -1.64 -10.88 19.38
CA PHE A 7 -2.08 -12.04 18.58
C PHE A 7 -3.60 -12.18 18.56
N PHE A 8 -4.26 -11.99 19.70
CA PHE A 8 -5.73 -11.96 19.77
C PHE A 8 -6.31 -10.82 18.90
N ASN A 9 -5.73 -9.63 18.98
CA ASN A 9 -6.15 -8.49 18.16
C ASN A 9 -5.85 -8.70 16.67
N LEU A 10 -4.77 -9.42 16.34
CA LEU A 10 -4.40 -9.74 14.96
C LEU A 10 -5.51 -10.54 14.29
N THR A 11 -5.91 -11.65 14.92
CA THR A 11 -6.84 -12.63 14.34
C THR A 11 -8.29 -12.18 14.39
N ASN A 12 -8.70 -11.40 15.39
CA ASN A 12 -10.11 -11.01 15.56
C ASN A 12 -10.44 -9.65 14.93
N TYR A 13 -9.47 -8.74 14.80
CA TYR A 13 -9.75 -7.35 14.38
C TYR A 13 -8.83 -6.85 13.28
N THR A 14 -7.52 -7.09 13.38
CA THR A 14 -6.55 -6.50 12.43
C THR A 14 -6.74 -7.05 11.04
N LEU A 15 -6.72 -8.38 10.87
CA LEU A 15 -6.90 -9.00 9.55
C LEU A 15 -8.33 -8.85 9.04
N CYS A 16 -9.34 -8.99 9.92
CA CYS A 16 -10.75 -8.75 9.57
C CYS A 16 -10.99 -7.33 9.04
N GLY A 17 -10.34 -6.35 9.67
CA GLY A 17 -10.39 -4.95 9.28
C GLY A 17 -9.65 -4.62 7.99
N LEU A 18 -9.02 -5.59 7.31
CA LEU A 18 -8.41 -5.42 5.98
C LEU A 18 -9.30 -6.01 4.86
N SER A 19 -10.40 -6.69 5.18
CA SER A 19 -11.28 -7.32 4.18
C SER A 19 -12.76 -7.33 4.61
N GLU A 20 -13.33 -6.14 4.85
CA GLU A 20 -14.76 -5.91 5.18
C GLU A 20 -15.36 -6.89 6.22
N GLY A 21 -14.56 -7.36 7.17
CA GLY A 21 -15.01 -8.25 8.25
C GLY A 21 -14.63 -9.73 8.09
N GLU A 22 -14.10 -10.15 6.94
CA GLU A 22 -13.45 -11.45 6.78
C GLU A 22 -11.94 -11.34 7.02
N THR A 23 -11.28 -12.39 7.51
CA THR A 23 -9.82 -12.36 7.74
C THR A 23 -8.98 -12.35 6.46
N GLY A 24 -9.63 -12.49 5.30
CA GLY A 24 -8.96 -12.70 4.02
C GLY A 24 -8.11 -13.98 4.00
N TRP A 25 -7.37 -14.18 2.91
CA TRP A 25 -6.53 -15.37 2.74
C TRP A 25 -5.35 -15.44 3.74
N ILE A 26 -4.88 -14.28 4.23
CA ILE A 26 -3.77 -14.19 5.20
C ILE A 26 -4.15 -14.82 6.55
N GLY A 27 -5.41 -14.71 6.97
CA GLY A 27 -5.87 -15.26 8.24
C GLY A 27 -6.27 -16.74 8.20
N THR A 28 -6.12 -17.42 7.06
CA THR A 28 -6.45 -18.85 6.96
C THR A 28 -5.55 -19.69 7.88
N PRO A 29 -6.05 -20.83 8.43
CA PRO A 29 -5.26 -21.66 9.36
C PRO A 29 -3.91 -22.11 8.80
N ASP A 30 -3.83 -22.43 7.51
CA ASP A 30 -2.60 -22.88 6.86
C ASP A 30 -1.56 -21.77 6.76
N VAL A 31 -1.97 -20.55 6.40
CA VAL A 31 -1.08 -19.38 6.39
C VAL A 31 -0.65 -19.02 7.81
N MET A 32 -1.56 -19.05 8.78
CA MET A 32 -1.24 -18.75 10.18
C MET A 32 -0.26 -19.74 10.80
N ARG A 33 -0.27 -21.02 10.40
CA ARG A 33 0.75 -22.01 10.81
C ARG A 33 2.15 -21.62 10.34
N ILE A 34 2.27 -21.09 9.12
CA ILE A 34 3.55 -20.58 8.59
C ILE A 34 3.99 -19.34 9.38
N VAL A 35 3.06 -18.41 9.63
CA VAL A 35 3.31 -17.18 10.40
C VAL A 35 3.88 -17.51 11.77
N VAL A 36 3.23 -18.36 12.56
CA VAL A 36 3.68 -18.69 13.92
C VAL A 36 4.98 -19.51 13.94
N SER A 37 5.27 -20.25 12.86
CA SER A 37 6.49 -21.05 12.74
C SER A 37 7.69 -20.26 12.20
N THR A 38 7.49 -19.00 11.80
CA THR A 38 8.51 -18.15 11.18
C THR A 38 8.80 -16.93 12.05
N PRO A 39 9.95 -16.87 12.78
CA PRO A 39 10.22 -15.86 13.79
C PRO A 39 10.12 -14.39 13.32
N TYR A 40 10.70 -14.01 12.18
CA TYR A 40 10.57 -12.63 11.69
C TYR A 40 9.13 -12.32 11.28
N LEU A 41 8.42 -13.28 10.68
CA LEU A 41 7.06 -13.09 10.20
C LEU A 41 6.07 -12.91 11.36
N ILE A 42 6.17 -13.72 12.43
CA ILE A 42 5.33 -13.53 13.62
C ILE A 42 5.58 -12.16 14.25
N ASN A 43 6.84 -11.71 14.37
CA ASN A 43 7.14 -10.37 14.89
C ASN A 43 6.51 -9.29 14.01
N GLN A 44 6.57 -9.42 12.68
CA GLN A 44 6.01 -8.44 11.76
C GLN A 44 4.48 -8.36 11.80
N VAL A 45 3.76 -9.49 11.92
CA VAL A 45 2.29 -9.45 12.06
C VAL A 45 1.87 -8.92 13.42
N LEU A 46 2.63 -9.19 14.48
CA LEU A 46 2.40 -8.59 15.80
C LEU A 46 2.68 -7.08 15.78
N ALA A 47 3.70 -6.65 15.03
CA ALA A 47 4.00 -5.24 14.80
C ALA A 47 2.82 -4.53 14.10
N LEU A 48 2.26 -5.14 13.05
CA LEU A 48 1.07 -4.63 12.36
C LEU A 48 -0.15 -4.56 13.30
N SER A 49 -0.35 -5.58 14.15
CA SER A 49 -1.43 -5.60 15.14
C SER A 49 -1.28 -4.50 16.20
N ALA A 50 -0.05 -4.26 16.67
CA ALA A 50 0.24 -3.14 17.57
C ALA A 50 -0.04 -1.80 16.87
N LEU A 51 0.35 -1.65 15.60
CA LEU A 51 0.06 -0.45 14.83
C LEU A 51 -1.46 -0.20 14.71
N HIS A 52 -2.24 -1.24 14.43
CA HIS A 52 -3.70 -1.15 14.42
C HIS A 52 -4.27 -0.72 15.78
N LEU A 53 -3.78 -1.28 16.89
CA LEU A 53 -4.22 -0.86 18.23
C LEU A 53 -3.89 0.61 18.53
N SER A 54 -2.82 1.17 17.95
CA SER A 54 -2.50 2.59 18.10
C SER A 54 -3.53 3.51 17.42
N VAL A 55 -4.20 3.01 16.37
CA VAL A 55 -5.33 3.67 15.70
C VAL A 55 -6.61 3.47 16.51
N ALA A 56 -6.90 2.24 16.90
CA ALA A 56 -8.14 1.87 17.59
C ALA A 56 -8.21 2.36 19.05
N ARG A 57 -7.08 2.62 19.71
CA ARG A 57 -7.01 3.06 21.11
C ARG A 57 -6.19 4.35 21.26
N PRO A 58 -6.76 5.52 20.93
CA PRO A 58 -6.05 6.79 20.93
C PRO A 58 -5.34 7.13 22.25
N GLY A 59 -5.92 6.75 23.40
CA GLY A 59 -5.33 6.98 24.72
C GLY A 59 -3.97 6.29 24.94
N ASN A 60 -3.72 5.18 24.24
CA ASN A 60 -2.47 4.42 24.32
C ASN A 60 -1.69 4.44 23.00
N ARG A 61 -2.00 5.36 22.08
CA ARG A 61 -1.46 5.41 20.72
C ARG A 61 0.07 5.31 20.71
N GLU A 62 0.74 6.19 21.43
CA GLU A 62 2.21 6.24 21.44
C GLU A 62 2.84 4.98 22.07
N TRP A 63 2.15 4.36 23.02
CA TRP A 63 2.60 3.11 23.60
C TRP A 63 2.58 1.97 22.59
N TYR A 64 1.45 1.78 21.89
CA TYR A 64 1.34 0.74 20.86
C TYR A 64 2.24 1.02 19.65
N ARG A 65 2.40 2.29 19.25
CA ARG A 65 3.29 2.69 18.16
C ARG A 65 4.74 2.33 18.44
N ARG A 66 5.24 2.59 19.65
CA ARG A 66 6.60 2.18 20.06
C ARG A 66 6.78 0.67 20.01
N HIS A 67 5.78 -0.11 20.42
CA HIS A 67 5.82 -1.56 20.31
C HIS A 67 5.78 -2.05 18.87
N ALA A 68 4.98 -1.41 18.01
CA ALA A 68 4.96 -1.69 16.57
C ALA A 68 6.34 -1.49 15.94
N ALA A 69 6.98 -0.34 16.21
CA ALA A 69 8.33 -0.06 15.72
C ALA A 69 9.36 -1.08 16.26
N HIS A 70 9.33 -1.38 17.57
CA HIS A 70 10.25 -2.34 18.16
C HIS A 70 10.12 -3.75 17.55
N LEU A 71 8.89 -4.24 17.40
CA LEU A 71 8.62 -5.55 16.79
C LEU A 71 9.02 -5.59 15.32
N GLN A 72 8.80 -4.51 14.56
CA GLN A 72 9.22 -4.39 13.17
C GLN A 72 10.75 -4.41 13.05
N THR A 73 11.47 -3.62 13.86
CA THR A 73 12.93 -3.61 13.89
C THR A 73 13.47 -5.01 14.20
N HIS A 74 12.93 -5.67 15.22
CA HIS A 74 13.33 -7.03 15.59
C HIS A 74 13.03 -8.04 14.46
N ALA A 75 11.90 -7.91 13.77
CA ALA A 75 11.58 -8.74 12.61
C ALA A 75 12.61 -8.57 11.48
N LEU A 76 12.99 -7.33 11.17
CA LEU A 76 14.00 -7.02 10.16
C LEU A 76 15.39 -7.53 10.53
N GLU A 77 15.77 -7.45 11.81
CA GLU A 77 17.02 -8.01 12.32
C GLU A 77 17.09 -9.52 12.11
N ILE A 78 16.05 -10.25 12.54
CA ILE A 78 15.96 -11.71 12.35
C ILE A 78 16.02 -12.07 10.86
N TYR A 79 15.26 -11.35 10.02
CA TYR A 79 15.26 -11.58 8.57
C TYR A 79 16.66 -11.38 7.97
N ASN A 80 17.31 -10.26 8.28
CA ASN A 80 18.63 -9.95 7.76
C ASN A 80 19.69 -10.97 8.21
N GLN A 81 19.63 -11.45 9.46
CA GLN A 81 20.51 -12.52 9.95
C GLN A 81 20.31 -13.81 9.18
N ARG A 82 19.05 -14.27 9.02
CA ARG A 82 18.74 -15.49 8.25
C ARG A 82 19.19 -15.41 6.80
N ARG A 83 19.00 -14.25 6.17
CA ARG A 83 19.44 -14.02 4.78
C ARG A 83 20.96 -14.11 4.62
N LEU A 84 21.74 -13.78 5.66
CA LEU A 84 23.20 -13.94 5.65
C LEU A 84 23.63 -15.40 5.83
N GLU A 85 22.84 -16.18 6.57
CA GLU A 85 23.14 -17.58 6.91
C GLU A 85 22.69 -18.58 5.84
N PHE A 86 21.59 -18.27 5.12
CA PHE A 86 20.95 -19.18 4.15
C PHE A 86 20.67 -18.46 2.83
N ASP A 87 21.13 -19.04 1.72
CA ASP A 87 20.88 -18.54 0.36
C ASP A 87 19.50 -18.96 -0.19
N GLN A 88 18.83 -19.93 0.46
CA GLN A 88 17.55 -20.48 0.03
C GLN A 88 16.47 -20.32 1.11
N GLU A 89 15.90 -19.12 1.21
CA GLU A 89 14.70 -18.92 2.02
C GLU A 89 13.43 -19.40 1.28
N SER A 90 12.48 -19.99 2.01
CA SER A 90 11.20 -20.39 1.42
C SER A 90 10.48 -19.17 0.86
N SER A 91 9.96 -19.29 -0.36
CA SER A 91 9.31 -18.20 -1.09
C SER A 91 8.06 -17.65 -0.38
N VAL A 92 7.31 -18.52 0.31
CA VAL A 92 6.04 -18.17 0.97
C VAL A 92 6.22 -17.26 2.19
N PRO A 93 7.03 -17.60 3.21
CA PRO A 93 7.26 -16.70 4.36
C PRO A 93 7.81 -15.33 3.96
N LEU A 94 8.70 -15.30 2.97
CA LEU A 94 9.29 -14.07 2.44
C LEU A 94 8.24 -13.17 1.77
N PHE A 95 7.39 -13.76 0.94
CA PHE A 95 6.28 -13.05 0.29
C PHE A 95 5.30 -12.49 1.34
N LEU A 96 4.91 -13.30 2.32
CA LEU A 96 4.02 -12.87 3.41
C LEU A 96 4.63 -11.72 4.22
N PHE A 97 5.89 -11.85 4.63
CA PHE A 97 6.60 -10.81 5.38
C PHE A 97 6.62 -9.49 4.61
N SER A 98 6.88 -9.58 3.31
CA SER A 98 6.92 -8.43 2.42
C SER A 98 5.56 -7.71 2.30
N CYS A 99 4.46 -8.46 2.15
CA CYS A 99 3.11 -7.88 2.11
C CYS A 99 2.76 -7.18 3.43
N ILE A 100 3.01 -7.83 4.58
CA ILE A 100 2.69 -7.28 5.90
C ILE A 100 3.58 -6.08 6.22
N LEU A 101 4.86 -6.13 5.85
CA LEU A 101 5.78 -5.01 6.00
C LEU A 101 5.32 -3.80 5.17
N GLY A 102 4.92 -4.03 3.91
CA GLY A 102 4.37 -2.98 3.06
C GLY A 102 3.10 -2.35 3.60
N MET A 103 2.19 -3.14 4.19
CA MET A 103 0.99 -2.62 4.87
C MET A 103 1.36 -1.80 6.10
N HIS A 104 2.28 -2.31 6.93
CA HIS A 104 2.76 -1.62 8.12
C HIS A 104 3.33 -0.24 7.77
N THR A 105 4.28 -0.18 6.84
CA THR A 105 4.94 1.09 6.49
C THR A 105 3.98 2.08 5.85
N LEU A 106 3.05 1.59 5.01
CA LEU A 106 2.05 2.46 4.40
C LEU A 106 1.12 3.07 5.46
N CYS A 107 0.66 2.27 6.42
CA CYS A 107 -0.17 2.75 7.53
C CYS A 107 0.57 3.76 8.40
N ASP A 108 1.81 3.45 8.77
CA ASP A 108 2.63 4.34 9.60
C ASP A 108 2.83 5.71 8.93
N VAL A 109 3.11 5.74 7.62
CA VAL A 109 3.23 6.99 6.87
C VAL A 109 1.90 7.73 6.77
N LEU A 110 0.81 7.03 6.41
CA LEU A 110 -0.47 7.66 6.14
C LEU A 110 -1.20 8.10 7.41
N VAL A 111 -1.10 7.36 8.51
CA VAL A 111 -1.90 7.60 9.73
C VAL A 111 -1.08 8.29 10.83
N HIS A 112 0.23 7.99 10.92
CA HIS A 112 1.12 8.60 11.92
C HIS A 112 1.99 9.69 11.31
N ARG A 113 1.33 10.82 11.07
CA ARG A 113 1.93 12.07 10.66
C ARG A 113 2.29 12.82 11.93
N GLU A 114 3.52 12.63 12.42
CA GLU A 114 4.09 13.59 13.39
C GLU A 114 4.00 14.99 12.74
N ASP A 115 3.87 16.07 13.52
CA ASP A 115 3.73 17.47 13.04
C ASP A 115 4.95 17.88 12.19
N THR A 116 4.97 17.41 10.94
CA THR A 116 6.13 17.38 10.06
C THR A 116 5.74 18.01 8.73
N SER A 117 6.72 18.64 8.07
CA SER A 117 6.50 19.27 6.77
C SER A 117 6.10 18.22 5.71
N PHE A 118 5.45 18.70 4.64
CA PHE A 118 5.11 17.85 3.49
C PHE A 118 6.34 17.13 2.91
N ASP A 119 7.51 17.78 2.91
CA ASP A 119 8.76 17.17 2.43
C ASP A 119 9.16 15.93 3.22
N ARG A 120 9.07 15.98 4.56
CA ARG A 120 9.40 14.85 5.45
C ARG A 120 8.39 13.72 5.31
N PHE A 121 7.12 14.05 5.17
CA PHE A 121 6.10 13.07 4.85
C PHE A 121 6.38 12.39 3.51
N LEU A 122 6.69 13.17 2.46
CA LEU A 122 6.96 12.65 1.12
C LEU A 122 8.22 11.79 1.09
N GLU A 123 9.27 12.17 1.81
CA GLU A 123 10.48 11.37 1.99
C GLU A 123 10.15 9.97 2.58
N ARG A 124 9.35 9.92 3.65
CA ARG A 124 8.89 8.65 4.25
C ARG A 124 8.00 7.86 3.28
N PHE A 125 7.11 8.51 2.55
CA PHE A 125 6.25 7.86 1.56
C PHE A 125 7.06 7.25 0.42
N VAL A 126 8.02 7.98 -0.13
CA VAL A 126 8.93 7.48 -1.17
C VAL A 126 9.77 6.32 -0.63
N HIS A 127 10.23 6.39 0.63
CA HIS A 127 10.91 5.26 1.26
C HIS A 127 10.01 4.01 1.34
N CYS A 128 8.76 4.16 1.76
CA CYS A 128 7.77 3.07 1.75
C CYS A 128 7.59 2.48 0.34
N LEU A 129 7.49 3.33 -0.68
CA LEU A 129 7.33 2.91 -2.06
C LEU A 129 8.56 2.17 -2.58
N LYS A 130 9.77 2.69 -2.34
CA LYS A 130 11.03 2.02 -2.69
C LYS A 130 11.20 0.67 -1.97
N LEU A 131 10.76 0.56 -0.72
CA LEU A 131 10.75 -0.71 0.01
C LEU A 131 9.85 -1.75 -0.66
N GLN A 132 8.64 -1.36 -1.03
CA GLN A 132 7.68 -2.22 -1.74
C GLN A 132 8.18 -2.61 -3.14
N LEU A 133 8.89 -1.72 -3.84
CA LEU A 133 9.55 -2.05 -5.10
C LEU A 133 10.77 -2.97 -4.92
N GLY A 134 11.55 -2.78 -3.85
CA GLY A 134 12.67 -3.67 -3.51
C GLY A 134 12.22 -5.10 -3.26
N ILE A 135 11.08 -5.27 -2.59
CA ILE A 135 10.40 -6.57 -2.41
C ILE A 135 10.15 -7.26 -3.76
N ARG A 136 9.65 -6.52 -4.76
CA ARG A 136 9.39 -7.08 -6.10
C ARG A 136 10.67 -7.62 -6.74
N VAL A 137 11.82 -6.97 -6.53
CA VAL A 137 13.11 -7.44 -7.06
C VAL A 137 13.57 -8.73 -6.39
N VAL A 138 13.30 -8.90 -5.09
CA VAL A 138 13.61 -10.13 -4.35
C VAL A 138 12.77 -11.32 -4.84
N ILE A 139 11.56 -11.06 -5.34
CA ILE A 139 10.72 -12.09 -5.97
C ILE A 139 11.21 -12.33 -7.41
N SER A 140 12.25 -13.17 -7.53
CA SER A 140 12.76 -13.64 -8.82
C SER A 140 11.68 -14.43 -9.60
N SER A 141 11.88 -14.65 -10.91
CA SER A 141 10.98 -15.50 -11.71
C SER A 141 10.85 -16.92 -11.14
N THR A 142 11.93 -17.48 -10.61
CA THR A 142 11.95 -18.79 -9.94
C THR A 142 11.19 -18.76 -8.62
N THR A 143 11.38 -17.71 -7.81
CA THR A 143 10.62 -17.50 -6.56
C THR A 143 9.13 -17.38 -6.85
N TRP A 144 8.77 -16.66 -7.92
CA TRP A 144 7.39 -16.51 -8.36
C TRP A 144 6.76 -17.84 -8.79
N GLN A 145 7.48 -18.68 -9.53
CA GLN A 145 6.97 -20.00 -9.91
C GLN A 145 6.73 -20.88 -8.67
N SER A 146 7.68 -20.90 -7.73
CA SER A 146 7.51 -21.61 -6.45
C SER A 146 6.28 -21.13 -5.68
N LEU A 147 6.02 -19.83 -5.67
CA LEU A 147 4.82 -19.25 -5.06
C LEU A 147 3.52 -19.75 -5.72
N GLN A 148 3.49 -19.83 -7.06
CA GLN A 148 2.35 -20.32 -7.83
C GLN A 148 2.05 -21.82 -7.63
N GLU A 149 3.03 -22.58 -7.15
CA GLU A 149 2.89 -24.01 -6.83
C GLU A 149 2.65 -24.26 -5.32
N SER A 150 2.69 -23.22 -4.50
CA SER A 150 2.53 -23.29 -3.05
C SER A 150 1.08 -23.17 -2.57
N ILE A 151 0.88 -23.11 -1.25
CA ILE A 151 -0.41 -22.79 -0.62
C ILE A 151 -0.97 -21.42 -1.06
N LEU A 152 -0.14 -20.54 -1.62
CA LEU A 152 -0.54 -19.23 -2.12
C LEU A 152 -1.05 -19.24 -3.56
N LYS A 153 -1.09 -20.40 -4.23
CA LYS A 153 -1.56 -20.53 -5.62
C LYS A 153 -2.89 -19.82 -5.88
N LYS A 154 -3.90 -20.10 -5.06
CA LYS A 154 -5.24 -19.52 -5.23
C LYS A 154 -5.25 -18.00 -4.96
N PRO A 155 -4.72 -17.48 -3.83
CA PRO A 155 -4.55 -16.04 -3.63
C PRO A 155 -3.83 -15.31 -4.76
N LEU A 156 -2.76 -15.91 -5.31
CA LEU A 156 -1.99 -15.31 -6.40
C LEU A 156 -2.75 -15.30 -7.72
N GLN A 157 -3.51 -16.36 -8.03
CA GLN A 157 -4.39 -16.42 -9.19
C GLN A 157 -5.51 -15.38 -9.09
N ASP A 158 -6.13 -15.25 -7.91
CA ASP A 158 -7.19 -14.29 -7.68
C ASP A 158 -6.65 -12.85 -7.79
N GLY A 159 -5.45 -12.58 -7.28
CA GLY A 159 -4.75 -11.33 -7.48
C GLY A 159 -4.44 -11.04 -8.95
N ALA A 160 -3.94 -12.03 -9.70
CA ALA A 160 -3.68 -11.86 -11.13
C ALA A 160 -4.96 -11.53 -11.91
N ILE A 161 -6.07 -12.19 -11.61
CA ILE A 161 -7.39 -11.90 -12.22
C ILE A 161 -7.86 -10.49 -11.85
N LEU A 162 -7.63 -10.08 -10.60
CA LEU A 162 -8.04 -8.76 -10.10
C LEU A 162 -7.31 -7.61 -10.82
N PHE A 163 -6.06 -7.82 -11.22
CA PHE A 163 -5.25 -6.82 -11.94
C PHE A 163 -5.22 -7.04 -13.47
N ASN A 164 -5.87 -8.08 -13.98
CA ASN A 164 -6.00 -8.35 -15.41
C ASN A 164 -7.13 -7.51 -16.01
N TRP A 165 -6.78 -6.31 -16.46
CA TRP A 165 -7.70 -5.39 -17.13
C TRP A 165 -7.17 -5.01 -18.50
N ASP A 166 -8.10 -4.86 -19.44
CA ASP A 166 -7.84 -4.15 -20.69
C ASP A 166 -7.30 -2.76 -20.35
N THR A 167 -6.26 -2.34 -21.05
CA THR A 167 -5.53 -1.09 -20.77
C THR A 167 -6.33 0.18 -21.12
N ASN A 168 -7.63 0.04 -21.38
CA ASN A 168 -8.54 1.14 -21.61
C ASN A 168 -8.62 2.00 -20.35
N LEU A 169 -8.25 3.26 -20.50
CA LEU A 169 -8.28 4.23 -19.42
C LEU A 169 -9.72 4.72 -19.22
N GLY A 170 -10.15 4.77 -17.96
CA GLY A 170 -11.33 5.52 -17.56
C GLY A 170 -11.14 7.02 -17.80
N PRO A 171 -12.22 7.82 -17.72
CA PRO A 171 -12.21 9.22 -18.12
C PRO A 171 -11.13 10.04 -17.39
N GLU A 172 -10.93 9.79 -16.10
CA GLU A 172 -10.00 10.56 -15.27
C GLU A 172 -8.54 10.24 -15.56
N CYS A 173 -8.19 8.96 -15.68
CA CYS A 173 -6.85 8.55 -16.13
C CYS A 173 -6.57 8.98 -17.58
N ALA A 174 -7.57 8.92 -18.47
CA ALA A 174 -7.44 9.37 -19.85
C ALA A 174 -7.22 10.88 -19.94
N ARG A 175 -7.91 11.67 -19.10
CA ARG A 175 -7.70 13.12 -18.97
C ARG A 175 -6.30 13.42 -18.44
N LEU A 176 -5.88 12.78 -17.36
CA LEU A 176 -4.54 12.95 -16.80
C LEU A 176 -3.44 12.61 -17.81
N LEU A 177 -3.59 11.50 -18.54
CA LEU A 177 -2.61 11.10 -19.55
C LEU A 177 -2.50 12.13 -20.69
N ARG A 178 -3.62 12.68 -21.16
CA ARG A 178 -3.61 13.75 -22.16
C ARG A 178 -2.87 15.00 -21.68
N LEU A 179 -3.04 15.39 -20.41
CA LEU A 179 -2.30 16.49 -19.82
C LEU A 179 -0.78 16.21 -19.79
N ILE A 180 -0.39 15.00 -19.36
CA ILE A 180 1.02 14.55 -19.34
C ILE A 180 1.64 14.60 -20.74
N GLU A 181 0.95 14.08 -21.76
CA GLU A 181 1.41 14.10 -23.15
C GLU A 181 1.51 15.54 -23.69
N GLY A 182 0.53 16.38 -23.36
CA GLY A 182 0.49 17.79 -23.76
C GLY A 182 1.58 18.65 -23.12
N ALA A 183 2.09 18.26 -21.95
CA ALA A 183 3.15 18.97 -21.24
C ALA A 183 4.55 18.82 -21.88
N LYS A 184 4.71 17.92 -22.86
CA LYS A 184 5.96 17.75 -23.64
C LYS A 184 7.21 17.58 -22.76
N LEU A 185 7.13 16.69 -21.77
CA LEU A 185 8.17 16.45 -20.76
C LEU A 185 9.40 15.69 -21.28
N GLY A 186 9.39 15.28 -22.56
CA GLY A 186 10.35 14.35 -23.16
C GLY A 186 9.88 12.90 -23.07
N ASP A 187 10.33 12.08 -24.03
CA ASP A 187 9.80 10.73 -24.27
C ASP A 187 9.96 9.79 -23.08
N ALA A 188 11.14 9.81 -22.44
CA ALA A 188 11.44 8.96 -21.29
C ALA A 188 10.50 9.25 -20.10
N ILE A 189 10.37 10.52 -19.72
CA ILE A 189 9.53 10.94 -18.59
C ILE A 189 8.05 10.68 -18.89
N THR A 190 7.61 11.00 -20.12
CA THR A 190 6.24 10.76 -20.57
C THR A 190 5.89 9.27 -20.55
N SER A 191 6.82 8.40 -20.95
CA SER A 191 6.65 6.93 -20.90
C SER A 191 6.55 6.40 -19.46
N THR A 192 7.41 6.89 -18.56
CA THR A 192 7.34 6.56 -17.13
C THR A 192 5.98 6.94 -16.53
N TYR A 193 5.51 8.16 -16.82
CA TYR A 193 4.23 8.66 -16.31
C TYR A 193 3.03 7.95 -16.95
N ARG A 194 3.08 7.62 -18.24
CA ARG A 194 2.07 6.78 -18.91
C ARG A 194 1.93 5.43 -18.19
N SER A 195 3.06 4.78 -17.90
CA SER A 195 3.07 3.50 -17.19
C SER A 195 2.48 3.63 -15.78
N ALA A 196 2.82 4.71 -15.06
CA ALA A 196 2.26 4.98 -13.72
C ALA A 196 0.74 5.23 -13.75
N VAL A 197 0.23 5.93 -14.77
CA VAL A 197 -1.22 6.16 -14.96
C VAL A 197 -1.95 4.87 -15.35
N GLN A 198 -1.36 4.02 -16.20
CA GLN A 198 -1.94 2.72 -16.53
C GLN A 198 -1.98 1.78 -15.32
N ALA A 199 -0.91 1.75 -14.51
CA ALA A 199 -0.89 1.06 -13.24
C ALA A 199 -1.98 1.59 -12.29
N LEU A 200 -2.17 2.90 -12.27
CA LEU A 200 -3.20 3.54 -11.46
C LEU A 200 -4.60 3.12 -11.89
N GLN A 201 -4.88 3.08 -13.20
CA GLN A 201 -6.16 2.59 -13.72
C GLN A 201 -6.44 1.15 -13.29
N LYS A 202 -5.45 0.26 -13.40
CA LYS A 202 -5.59 -1.14 -12.95
C LYS A 202 -5.92 -1.22 -11.47
N SER A 203 -5.28 -0.39 -10.65
CA SER A 203 -5.50 -0.34 -9.20
C SER A 203 -6.86 0.24 -8.85
N MET A 204 -7.32 1.28 -9.55
CA MET A 204 -8.69 1.79 -9.41
C MET A 204 -9.71 0.70 -9.73
N ASN A 205 -9.57 0.03 -10.87
CA ASN A 205 -10.50 -1.02 -11.27
C ASN A 205 -10.50 -2.17 -10.27
N ALA A 206 -9.32 -2.60 -9.81
CA ALA A 206 -9.17 -3.62 -8.77
C ALA A 206 -9.82 -3.21 -7.43
N ALA A 207 -9.69 -1.95 -7.03
CA ALA A 207 -10.27 -1.43 -5.80
C ALA A 207 -11.81 -1.30 -5.88
N MET A 208 -12.37 -1.14 -7.09
CA MET A 208 -13.81 -1.01 -7.34
C MET A 208 -14.51 -2.34 -7.70
N ARG A 209 -13.77 -3.43 -7.94
CA ARG A 209 -14.35 -4.70 -8.43
C ARG A 209 -14.92 -5.56 -7.30
N GLY A 210 -16.22 -5.85 -7.38
CA GLY A 210 -16.92 -6.84 -6.54
C GLY A 210 -17.65 -6.24 -5.34
N SER A 211 -18.47 -7.05 -4.66
CA SER A 211 -19.09 -6.70 -3.37
C SER A 211 -18.10 -6.60 -2.21
N LEU A 212 -16.81 -6.87 -2.48
CA LEU A 212 -15.71 -6.90 -1.54
C LEU A 212 -14.73 -5.80 -1.94
N LYS A 213 -14.75 -4.69 -1.20
CA LYS A 213 -13.78 -3.60 -1.36
C LYS A 213 -12.40 -4.14 -1.03
N ASN A 214 -11.64 -4.50 -2.07
CA ASN A 214 -10.43 -5.28 -1.89
C ASN A 214 -9.24 -4.38 -1.59
N ILE A 215 -8.70 -4.49 -0.37
CA ILE A 215 -7.50 -3.76 0.06
C ILE A 215 -6.32 -3.96 -0.90
N SER A 216 -6.23 -5.12 -1.56
CA SER A 216 -5.18 -5.43 -2.53
C SER A 216 -5.22 -4.48 -3.73
N GLY A 217 -6.40 -4.03 -4.16
CA GLY A 217 -6.55 -3.03 -5.21
C GLY A 217 -6.03 -1.66 -4.78
N VAL A 218 -6.24 -1.31 -3.51
CA VAL A 218 -5.78 -0.05 -2.92
C VAL A 218 -4.28 -0.04 -2.68
N THR A 219 -3.71 -1.14 -2.16
CA THR A 219 -2.26 -1.27 -1.90
C THR A 219 -1.47 -1.72 -3.12
N GLY A 220 -2.14 -2.01 -4.25
CA GLY A 220 -1.51 -2.55 -5.44
C GLY A 220 -0.64 -1.52 -6.17
N TRP A 221 -1.12 -0.28 -6.31
CA TRP A 221 -0.43 0.73 -7.12
C TRP A 221 1.03 0.98 -6.71
N PRO A 222 1.36 1.19 -5.41
CA PRO A 222 2.74 1.34 -4.97
C PRO A 222 3.67 0.16 -5.31
N VAL A 223 3.12 -1.05 -5.47
CA VAL A 223 3.88 -2.27 -5.76
C VAL A 223 4.18 -2.42 -7.27
N ILE A 224 3.30 -1.89 -8.13
CA ILE A 224 3.37 -2.10 -9.59
C ILE A 224 3.91 -0.90 -10.38
N VAL A 225 4.04 0.26 -9.74
CA VAL A 225 4.64 1.44 -10.36
C VAL A 225 6.13 1.22 -10.64
N SER A 226 6.72 1.99 -11.56
CA SER A 226 8.12 1.80 -11.93
C SER A 226 9.08 2.44 -10.90
N PRO A 227 10.29 1.90 -10.71
CA PRO A 227 11.32 2.52 -9.87
C PRO A 227 11.66 3.95 -10.30
N GLU A 228 11.66 4.23 -11.61
CA GLU A 228 11.95 5.56 -12.15
C GLU A 228 10.90 6.59 -11.71
N TYR A 229 9.63 6.18 -11.64
CA TYR A 229 8.59 7.05 -11.10
C TYR A 229 8.82 7.36 -9.61
N ALA A 230 9.29 6.39 -8.82
CA ALA A 230 9.66 6.61 -7.42
C ALA A 230 10.76 7.67 -7.28
N GLU A 231 11.74 7.68 -8.19
CA GLU A 231 12.77 8.71 -8.22
C GLU A 231 12.21 10.08 -8.62
N HIS A 232 11.26 10.14 -9.54
CA HIS A 232 10.59 11.40 -9.89
C HIS A 232 9.78 11.99 -8.71
N LEU A 233 9.16 11.14 -7.89
CA LEU A 233 8.56 11.55 -6.63
C LEU A 233 9.59 12.02 -5.60
N ALA A 234 10.74 11.35 -5.49
CA ALA A 234 11.85 11.76 -4.63
C ALA A 234 12.38 13.15 -5.00
N MET A 235 12.42 13.45 -6.31
CA MET A 235 12.76 14.76 -6.87
C MET A 235 11.62 15.78 -6.77
N GLN A 236 10.47 15.41 -6.17
CA GLN A 236 9.28 16.25 -6.00
C GLN A 236 8.77 16.86 -7.31
N ARG A 237 8.88 16.11 -8.43
CA ARG A 237 8.40 16.62 -9.72
C ARG A 237 6.89 16.88 -9.67
N PRO A 238 6.41 18.06 -10.09
CA PRO A 238 5.01 18.40 -9.98
C PRO A 238 4.03 17.40 -10.61
N GLU A 239 4.33 16.89 -11.80
CA GLU A 239 3.46 15.93 -12.50
C GLU A 239 3.44 14.57 -11.79
N ALA A 240 4.56 14.16 -11.18
CA ALA A 240 4.60 12.95 -10.36
C ALA A 240 3.73 13.14 -9.10
N LEU A 241 3.78 14.32 -8.46
CA LEU A 241 2.90 14.64 -7.34
C LEU A 241 1.42 14.64 -7.75
N VAL A 242 1.08 15.12 -8.95
CA VAL A 242 -0.30 15.01 -9.47
C VAL A 242 -0.74 13.56 -9.60
N ILE A 243 0.09 12.68 -10.16
CA ILE A 243 -0.23 11.24 -10.27
C ILE A 243 -0.43 10.63 -8.88
N LEU A 244 0.41 11.00 -7.89
CA LEU A 244 0.23 10.59 -6.49
C LEU A 244 -1.09 11.12 -5.89
N ALA A 245 -1.52 12.35 -6.22
CA ALA A 245 -2.81 12.86 -5.79
C ALA A 245 -3.99 12.07 -6.40
N HIS A 246 -3.85 11.56 -7.62
CA HIS A 246 -4.85 10.68 -8.23
C HIS A 246 -4.87 9.29 -7.55
N TYR A 247 -3.73 8.76 -7.14
CA TYR A 247 -3.68 7.57 -6.27
C TYR A 247 -4.35 7.81 -4.91
N ALA A 248 -4.15 8.99 -4.34
CA ALA A 248 -4.73 9.36 -3.06
C ALA A 248 -6.27 9.41 -3.07
N VAL A 249 -6.91 9.52 -4.25
CA VAL A 249 -8.36 9.35 -4.39
C VAL A 249 -8.79 7.92 -4.03
N ILE A 250 -8.04 6.90 -4.47
CA ILE A 250 -8.33 5.49 -4.13
C ILE A 250 -8.25 5.28 -2.61
N LEU A 251 -7.21 5.84 -1.98
CA LEU A 251 -7.05 5.84 -0.52
C LEU A 251 -8.23 6.55 0.16
N HIS A 252 -8.66 7.70 -0.39
CA HIS A 252 -9.76 8.48 0.17
C HIS A 252 -11.10 7.75 0.10
N TRP A 253 -11.40 7.05 -0.99
CA TRP A 253 -12.59 6.20 -1.08
C TRP A 253 -12.54 5.12 0.01
N HIS A 254 -11.37 4.50 0.21
CA HIS A 254 -11.19 3.40 1.15
C HIS A 254 -10.82 3.83 2.58
N ARG A 255 -11.05 5.10 2.94
CA ARG A 255 -10.73 5.69 4.27
C ARG A 255 -11.35 4.99 5.49
N HIS A 256 -12.35 4.14 5.27
CA HIS A 256 -12.97 3.33 6.32
C HIS A 256 -12.05 2.20 6.82
N PHE A 257 -11.06 1.79 6.02
CA PHE A 257 -10.02 0.90 6.52
C PHE A 257 -9.08 1.65 7.46
N TRP A 258 -8.84 1.05 8.62
CA TRP A 258 -7.91 1.57 9.64
C TRP A 258 -6.50 1.82 9.08
N LEU A 259 -6.13 1.10 8.01
CA LEU A 259 -4.84 1.22 7.34
C LEU A 259 -4.62 2.59 6.69
N PHE A 260 -5.69 3.23 6.19
CA PHE A 260 -5.59 4.45 5.39
C PHE A 260 -6.08 5.69 6.13
N GLY A 261 -7.18 5.57 6.89
CA GLY A 261 -7.82 6.69 7.56
C GLY A 261 -8.03 7.90 6.63
N ASP A 262 -7.74 9.11 7.11
CA ASP A 262 -7.79 10.34 6.31
C ASP A 262 -6.57 10.54 5.37
N GLY A 263 -5.70 9.53 5.23
CA GLY A 263 -4.45 9.59 4.45
C GLY A 263 -4.61 10.08 3.01
N GLY A 264 -5.65 9.62 2.32
CA GLY A 264 -5.96 10.09 0.97
C GLY A 264 -6.31 11.58 0.91
N ARG A 265 -7.12 12.06 1.87
CA ARG A 265 -7.47 13.49 1.96
C ARG A 265 -6.24 14.34 2.22
N PHE A 266 -5.44 13.95 3.21
CA PHE A 266 -4.23 14.65 3.58
C PHE A 266 -3.24 14.77 2.42
N LEU A 267 -3.04 13.70 1.65
CA LEU A 267 -2.19 13.69 0.46
C LEU A 267 -2.67 14.73 -0.56
N ILE A 268 -3.95 14.69 -0.92
CA ILE A 268 -4.53 15.60 -1.91
C ILE A 268 -4.40 17.05 -1.45
N GLU A 269 -4.79 17.36 -0.21
CA GLU A 269 -4.74 18.73 0.33
C GLU A 269 -3.29 19.23 0.47
N SER A 270 -2.34 18.36 0.82
CA SER A 270 -0.93 18.73 0.93
C SER A 270 -0.28 18.97 -0.42
N ILE A 271 -0.58 18.13 -1.42
CA ILE A 271 -0.10 18.32 -2.80
C ILE A 271 -0.70 19.59 -3.41
N ASN A 272 -1.98 19.88 -3.20
CA ASN A 272 -2.59 21.14 -3.64
C ASN A 272 -1.90 22.37 -3.04
N ARG A 273 -1.64 22.36 -1.72
CA ARG A 273 -0.93 23.46 -1.06
C ARG A 273 0.49 23.62 -1.55
N TYR A 274 1.18 22.51 -1.81
CA TYR A 274 2.57 22.52 -2.28
C TYR A 274 2.70 23.02 -3.72
N LEU A 275 1.84 22.55 -4.64
CA LEU A 275 1.89 22.92 -6.06
C LEU A 275 1.26 24.27 -6.36
N GLY A 276 0.23 24.66 -5.60
CA GLY A 276 -0.46 25.94 -5.75
C GLY A 276 -1.47 26.00 -6.92
N PRO A 277 -2.09 27.17 -7.14
CA PRO A 277 -3.26 27.31 -8.01
C PRO A 277 -3.02 27.02 -9.50
N SER A 278 -1.77 27.13 -9.98
CA SER A 278 -1.44 26.82 -11.38
C SER A 278 -1.70 25.36 -11.77
N TRP A 279 -1.78 24.47 -10.77
CA TRP A 279 -2.05 23.04 -10.96
C TRP A 279 -3.53 22.66 -10.76
N ALA A 280 -4.42 23.63 -10.60
CA ALA A 280 -5.83 23.38 -10.32
C ALA A 280 -6.53 22.52 -11.39
N GLU A 281 -6.21 22.71 -12.67
CA GLU A 281 -6.76 21.88 -13.76
C GLU A 281 -6.34 20.41 -13.63
N TRP A 282 -5.08 20.18 -13.27
CA TRP A 282 -4.52 18.85 -13.08
C TRP A 282 -5.12 18.16 -11.86
N LEU A 283 -5.34 18.91 -10.77
CA LEU A 283 -5.87 18.43 -9.50
C LEU A 283 -7.40 18.51 -9.38
N GLU A 284 -8.11 18.87 -10.45
CA GLU A 284 -9.56 19.03 -10.46
C GLU A 284 -10.29 17.77 -9.96
N TRP A 285 -10.01 16.61 -10.56
CA TRP A 285 -10.65 15.36 -10.15
C TRP A 285 -10.30 14.91 -8.71
N PRO A 286 -9.01 14.92 -8.28
CA PRO A 286 -8.68 14.69 -6.88
C PRO A 286 -9.45 15.59 -5.91
N ASN A 287 -9.57 16.88 -6.22
CA ASN A 287 -10.28 17.84 -5.38
C ASN A 287 -11.79 17.59 -5.35
N ARG A 288 -12.39 17.31 -6.50
CA ARG A 288 -13.81 16.97 -6.62
C ARG A 288 -14.15 15.72 -5.79
N SER A 289 -13.27 14.71 -5.86
CA SER A 289 -13.42 13.44 -5.13
C SER A 289 -13.40 13.58 -3.60
N LEU A 290 -12.87 14.67 -3.05
CA LEU A 290 -12.93 14.96 -1.60
C LEU A 290 -14.30 15.45 -1.12
N SER A 291 -15.12 15.93 -2.05
CA SER A 291 -16.44 16.51 -1.79
C SER A 291 -17.57 15.56 -2.15
N GLU A 292 -17.33 14.65 -3.10
CA GLU A 292 -18.29 13.60 -3.46
C GLU A 292 -18.42 12.56 -2.33
N PRO A 293 -19.63 12.04 -2.05
CA PRO A 293 -19.77 10.82 -1.27
C PRO A 293 -18.87 9.75 -1.88
N SER A 294 -18.23 8.93 -1.06
CA SER A 294 -17.41 7.83 -1.58
C SER A 294 -18.24 7.03 -2.60
N GLN A 295 -17.71 6.79 -3.80
CA GLN A 295 -18.39 5.98 -4.85
C GLN A 295 -18.71 4.53 -4.40
N LEU A 296 -18.33 4.20 -3.17
CA LEU A 296 -18.65 3.02 -2.39
C LEU A 296 -20.05 3.05 -1.72
N GLY A 297 -20.85 4.09 -1.97
CA GLY A 297 -22.12 4.35 -1.30
C GLY A 297 -23.35 3.96 -2.10
N GLU A 298 -23.69 2.67 -2.09
CA GLU A 298 -25.01 2.11 -1.79
C GLU A 298 -24.75 0.69 -1.22
N ILE A 299 -25.59 0.22 -0.29
CA ILE A 299 -25.43 -0.99 0.56
C ILE A 299 -24.71 -0.72 1.89
N SER A 300 -25.40 0.07 2.74
CA SER A 300 -25.47 -0.18 4.19
C SER A 300 -26.56 -1.19 4.48
#